data_AF-A0A6B9FQU9-F1
#
_entry.id   AF-A0A6B9FQU9-F1
#
_cell.length_a   1.000
_cell.length_b   1.000
_cell.length_c   1.000
_cell.angle_alpha   90.00
_cell.angle_beta   90.00
_cell.angle_gamma   90.00
#
_symmetry.space_group_name_H-M   'P 1'
#
loop_
_entity.id
_entity.type
_entity.pdbx_description
1 polymer ?
#
loop_
_entity_poly.entity_id
_entity_poly.type
_entity_poly.pdbx_seq_one_letter_code
_entity_poly.pdbx_strand_id
1 'polypeptide(L)' 'MPRPFEPFADALRTAREIVRDRGGTLAEAAVQADPRAYDEACNALVVRIAQAIVDAGDAAATHRAGRDNAAA' A
#
# COMPACT_ATOMS: atom_id res chain seq x y z
N MET A 1 1.95 -20.86 -13.37
CA MET A 1 1.45 -21.04 -11.99
C MET A 1 1.77 -19.78 -11.20
N PRO A 2 0.78 -19.02 -10.70
CA PRO A 2 1.03 -17.85 -9.86
C PRO A 2 1.68 -18.32 -8.55
N ARG A 3 2.74 -17.65 -8.12
CA ARG A 3 3.51 -18.08 -6.95
C ARG A 3 2.74 -17.69 -5.67
N PRO A 4 2.73 -18.53 -4.63
CA PRO A 4 1.97 -18.27 -3.39
C PRO A 4 2.35 -16.97 -2.65
N PHE A 5 3.47 -16.32 -2.99
CA PHE A 5 3.95 -15.07 -2.40
C PHE A 5 3.74 -13.82 -3.28
N GLU A 6 3.16 -13.99 -4.47
CA GLU A 6 3.03 -12.92 -5.47
C GLU A 6 2.17 -11.74 -4.99
N PRO A 7 1.00 -11.94 -4.33
CA PRO A 7 0.19 -10.82 -3.82
C PRO A 7 0.88 -9.99 -2.74
N PHE A 8 1.67 -10.65 -1.87
CA PHE A 8 2.44 -9.95 -0.82
C PHE A 8 3.64 -9.19 -1.40
N ALA A 9 4.29 -9.75 -2.43
CA ALA A 9 5.35 -9.06 -3.16
C ALA A 9 4.82 -7.82 -3.88
N ASP A 10 3.61 -7.90 -4.42
CA ASP A 10 2.93 -6.77 -5.06
C ASP A 10 2.54 -5.69 -4.06
N ALA A 11 2.01 -6.08 -2.90
CA ALA A 11 1.73 -5.15 -1.80
C ALA A 11 2.97 -4.34 -1.37
N LEU A 12 4.12 -5.02 -1.23
CA LEU A 12 5.39 -4.38 -0.90
C LEU A 12 5.87 -3.42 -2.00
N ARG A 13 5.64 -3.75 -3.27
CA ARG A 13 5.99 -2.88 -4.39
C ARG A 13 5.13 -1.62 -4.37
N THR A 14 3.82 -1.78 -4.24
CA THR A 14 2.85 -0.68 -4.14
C THR A 14 3.18 0.24 -2.95
N ALA A 15 3.48 -0.33 -1.78
CA ALA A 15 3.89 0.45 -0.61
C ALA A 15 5.15 1.29 -0.86
N ARG A 16 6.16 0.73 -1.54
CA ARG A 16 7.39 1.46 -1.91
C ARG A 16 7.11 2.60 -2.88
N GLU A 17 6.21 2.40 -3.84
CA GLU A 17 5.80 3.44 -4.78
C GLU A 17 5.05 4.56 -4.07
N ILE A 18 4.15 4.24 -3.15
CA ILE A 18 3.43 5.22 -2.32
C ILE A 18 4.41 6.07 -1.50
N VAL A 19 5.41 5.43 -0.86
CA VAL A 19 6.45 6.15 -0.11
C VAL A 19 7.28 7.04 -1.02
N ARG A 20 7.61 6.59 -2.24
CA ARG A 20 8.36 7.40 -3.21
C ARG A 20 7.55 8.61 -3.69
N ASP A 21 6.27 8.43 -3.99
CA ASP A 21 5.34 9.49 -4.43
C ASP A 21 5.15 10.56 -3.33
N ARG A 22 4.96 10.12 -2.10
CA ARG A 22 4.55 10.99 -0.98
C ARG A 22 5.70 11.50 -0.11
N GLY A 23 6.86 10.84 -0.17
CA GLY A 23 8.02 11.18 0.64
C GLY A 23 8.54 12.60 0.37
N GLY A 24 8.41 13.10 -0.87
CA GLY A 24 8.78 14.47 -1.23
C GLY A 24 7.97 15.52 -0.47
N THR A 25 6.64 15.40 -0.50
CA THR A 25 5.73 16.31 0.21
C THR A 25 5.94 16.26 1.73
N LEU A 26 6.19 15.08 2.29
CA LEU A 26 6.51 14.93 3.71
C LEU A 26 7.82 15.64 4.08
N ALA A 27 8.86 15.46 3.26
CA ALA A 27 10.17 16.09 3.46
C ALA A 27 10.08 17.61 3.30
N GLU A 28 9.34 18.11 2.31
CA GLU A 28 9.09 19.54 2.14
C GLU A 28 8.39 20.14 3.35
N ALA A 29 7.29 19.53 3.82
CA ALA A 29 6.57 20.01 4.99
C ALA A 29 7.44 20.02 6.26
N ALA A 30 8.28 19.00 6.44
CA ALA A 30 9.23 18.94 7.55
C ALA A 30 10.28 20.05 7.47
N VAL A 31 10.85 20.30 6.28
CA VAL A 31 11.85 21.36 6.07
C VAL A 31 11.25 22.75 6.29
N GLN A 32 10.00 22.97 5.88
CA GLN A 32 9.30 24.25 6.09
C GLN A 32 8.83 24.44 7.54
N ALA A 33 8.99 23.42 8.40
CA ALA A 33 8.51 23.41 9.78
C ALA A 33 7.02 23.79 9.90
N ASP A 34 6.20 23.41 8.92
CA ASP A 34 4.75 23.58 8.95
C ASP A 34 4.11 22.34 9.58
N PRO A 35 3.65 22.41 10.85
CA PRO A 35 3.14 21.24 11.54
C PRO A 35 1.83 20.72 10.93
N ARG A 36 1.00 21.60 10.36
CA ARG A 36 -0.28 21.20 9.77
C ARG A 36 -0.05 20.47 8.45
N ALA A 37 0.82 21.02 7.60
CA ALA A 37 1.18 20.36 6.35
C ALA A 37 1.89 19.02 6.60
N TYR A 38 2.71 18.94 7.65
CA TYR A 38 3.40 17.70 8.02
C TYR A 38 2.42 16.63 8.52
N ASP A 39 1.47 16.99 9.38
CA ASP A 39 0.43 16.07 9.87
C ASP A 39 -0.48 15.58 8.74
N GLU A 40 -0.85 16.46 7.81
CA GLU A 40 -1.64 16.10 6.62
C GLU A 40 -0.86 15.15 5.70
N ALA A 41 0.41 15.43 5.44
CA ALA A 41 1.27 14.56 4.64
C ALA A 41 1.48 13.19 5.30
N CYS A 42 1.65 13.15 6.62
CA CYS A 42 1.70 11.91 7.41
C CYS A 42 0.40 11.12 7.28
N ASN A 43 -0.74 11.77 7.49
CA ASN A 43 -2.05 11.12 7.41
C ASN A 43 -2.29 10.54 6.02
N ALA A 44 -2.05 11.32 4.96
CA ALA A 44 -2.20 10.88 3.59
C ALA A 44 -1.30 9.67 3.26
N LEU A 45 -0.05 9.67 3.73
CA LEU A 45 0.87 8.54 3.57
C LEU A 45 0.34 7.27 4.25
N VAL A 46 -0.05 7.38 5.54
CA VAL A 46 -0.54 6.25 6.33
C VAL A 46 -1.82 5.66 5.73
N VAL A 47 -2.79 6.51 5.38
CA VAL A 47 -4.06 6.07 4.78
C VAL A 47 -3.81 5.31 3.48
N ARG A 48 -2.91 5.80 2.63
CA ARG A 48 -2.64 5.18 1.33
C ARG A 48 -1.92 3.84 1.47
N ILE A 49 -1.00 3.72 2.44
CA ILE A 49 -0.38 2.43 2.78
C ILE A 49 -1.41 1.45 3.33
N ALA A 50 -2.28 1.90 4.25
CA ALA A 50 -3.33 1.07 4.82
C ALA A 50 -4.29 0.55 3.73
N GLN A 51 -4.70 1.40 2.80
CA GLN A 51 -5.54 1.01 1.68
C GLN A 51 -4.84 -0.06 0.81
N ALA A 52 -3.57 0.14 0.46
CA ALA A 52 -2.81 -0.84 -0.32
C ALA A 52 -2.69 -2.21 0.38
N ILE A 53 -2.61 -2.24 1.71
CA ILE A 53 -2.60 -3.48 2.50
C ILE A 53 -3.96 -4.18 2.42
N VAL A 54 -5.07 -3.43 2.59
CA VAL A 54 -6.43 -3.97 2.49
C VAL A 54 -6.67 -4.52 1.09
N ASP A 55 -6.33 -3.75 0.05
CA ASP A 55 -6.50 -4.15 -1.35
C ASP A 55 -5.72 -5.44 -1.67
N ALA A 56 -4.49 -5.56 -1.16
CA ALA A 56 -3.70 -6.79 -1.31
C ALA A 56 -4.30 -7.98 -0.56
N GLY A 57 -4.89 -7.74 0.63
CA GLY A 57 -5.61 -8.75 1.39
C GLY A 57 -6.83 -9.27 0.64
N ASP A 58 -7.62 -8.37 0.06
CA ASP A 58 -8.79 -8.69 -0.74
C ASP A 58 -8.41 -9.46 -2.00
N ALA A 59 -7.38 -9.01 -2.73
CA ALA A 59 -6.86 -9.73 -3.90
C ALA A 59 -6.39 -11.15 -3.56
N ALA A 60 -5.70 -11.33 -2.42
CA ALA A 60 -5.27 -12.64 -1.95
C ALA A 60 -6.46 -13.54 -1.53
N ALA A 61 -7.53 -12.96 -0.98
CA ALA A 61 -8.76 -13.69 -0.66
C ALA A 61 -9.48 -14.15 -1.94
N THR A 62 -9.62 -13.26 -2.94
CA THR A 62 -10.20 -13.60 -4.25
C THR A 62 -9.40 -14.68 -4.97
N HIS A 63 -8.07 -14.61 -4.95
CA HIS A 63 -7.21 -15.65 -5.53
C HIS A 63 -7.35 -17.01 -4.84
N ARG A 64 -7.60 -17.05 -3.53
CA ARG A 64 -7.89 -18.31 -2.82
C ARG A 64 -9.24 -18.88 -3.24
N ALA A 65 -10.31 -18.07 -3.20
CA ALA A 65 -11.65 -18.51 -3.58
C ALA A 65 -11.71 -19.03 -5.03
N GLY A 66 -11.00 -18.39 -5.97
CA GLY A 66 -10.92 -18.86 -7.35
C GLY A 66 -10.17 -20.19 -7.54
N ARG A 67 -9.21 -20.51 -6.67
CA ARG A 67 -8.53 -21.81 -6.68
C ARG A 67 -9.41 -22.92 -6.13
N ASP A 68 -10.12 -22.64 -5.04
CA ASP A 68 -11.01 -23.62 -4.41
C ASP A 68 -12.18 -24.00 -5.35
N ASN A 69 -12.68 -23.03 -6.11
CA ASN A 69 -13.76 -23.25 -7.09
C ASN A 69 -13.29 -23.96 -8.38
N ALA A 70 -11.99 -23.95 -8.70
CA ALA A 70 -11.42 -24.66 -9.84
C ALA A 70 -10.97 -26.10 -9.50
N ALA A 71 -10.95 -26.43 -8.21
CA ALA A 71 -10.60 -27.76 -7.69
C ALA A 71 -11.83 -28.62 -7.34
N ALA A 72 -13.03 -28.04 -7.42
CA ALA A 72 -14.34 -28.70 -7.27
C ALA A 72 -14.95 -29.05 -8.63
#